data_AF-A0AAD8H741-F1
#
_entry.id   AF-A0AAD8H741-F1
#
_cell.length_a   1.000
_cell.length_b   1.000
_cell.length_c   1.000
_cell.angle_alpha   90.00
_cell.angle_beta   90.00
_cell.angle_gamma   90.00
#
_symmetry.space_group_name_H-M   'P 1'
#
loop_
_entity.id
_entity.type
_entity.pdbx_description
1 polymer ?
#
loop_
_entity_poly.entity_id
_entity_poly.type
_entity_poly.pdbx_seq_one_letter_code
_entity_poly.pdbx_strand_id
1 'polypeptide(L)'
;MFVKKLVEKASLKKPGGNPDGLKAEDVNPRVVFHYGIPSRCSILAHDSTHKILAISTKDGRIKLFGNGHSQTLLESSESVPSKFLQFMENEGILLNINVDNHIEVWDIDRKFLTCVHIFKEEVTSISVSPHTEYMYIGDNAGNISVCKVDRESCKLVQMEYRIPFSASHGKRTFLS
;
A
#
# COMPACT_ATOMS: atom_id res chain seq x y z
N MET A 1 12.85 13.79 -8.23
CA MET A 1 12.99 14.50 -9.53
C MET A 1 13.85 15.77 -9.46
N PHE A 2 13.71 16.66 -8.47
CA PHE A 2 14.42 17.94 -8.44
C PHE A 2 15.96 17.80 -8.41
N VAL A 3 16.49 16.93 -7.55
CA VAL A 3 17.94 16.75 -7.39
C VAL A 3 18.60 16.14 -8.63
N LYS A 4 17.99 15.15 -9.29
CA LYS A 4 18.49 14.61 -10.58
C LYS A 4 18.59 15.70 -11.65
N LYS A 5 17.54 16.52 -11.81
CA LYS A 5 17.53 17.67 -12.72
C LYS A 5 18.59 18.72 -12.36
N LEU A 6 18.90 18.87 -11.07
CA LEU A 6 19.92 19.80 -10.60
C LEU A 6 21.32 19.29 -10.97
N VAL A 7 21.56 17.98 -10.84
CA VAL A 7 22.79 17.33 -11.30
C VAL A 7 22.92 17.44 -12.82
N GLU A 8 21.86 17.12 -13.60
CA GLU A 8 21.86 17.29 -15.06
C GLU A 8 22.23 18.72 -15.49
N LYS A 9 21.62 19.73 -14.85
CA LYS A 9 21.92 21.14 -15.13
C LYS A 9 23.34 21.56 -14.73
N ALA A 10 23.90 20.93 -13.70
CA ALA A 10 25.28 21.18 -13.29
C ALA A 10 26.29 20.57 -14.26
N SER A 11 25.99 19.37 -14.80
CA SER A 11 26.84 18.70 -15.80
C SER A 11 26.89 19.44 -17.13
N LEU A 12 25.82 20.14 -17.53
CA LEU A 12 25.73 20.89 -18.79
C LEU A 12 26.48 22.24 -18.79
N LYS A 13 26.89 22.77 -17.63
CA LYS A 13 27.35 24.16 -17.48
C LYS A 13 28.85 24.42 -17.70
N LYS A 14 29.64 23.46 -18.21
CA LYS A 14 31.08 23.68 -18.44
C LYS A 14 31.48 23.50 -19.91
N PRO A 15 31.87 24.58 -20.63
CA PRO A 15 32.70 24.44 -21.83
C PRO A 15 34.10 24.03 -21.36
N GLY A 16 34.37 22.72 -21.38
CA GLY A 16 35.55 22.11 -20.74
C GLY A 16 35.24 21.21 -19.53
N GLY A 17 34.03 20.64 -19.46
CA GLY A 17 33.62 19.75 -18.36
C GLY A 17 34.51 18.51 -18.24
N ASN A 18 35.00 18.25 -17.03
CA ASN A 18 35.70 17.01 -16.69
C ASN A 18 34.75 15.82 -16.94
N PRO A 19 35.13 14.80 -17.75
CA PRO A 19 34.30 13.61 -17.98
C PRO A 19 33.94 12.85 -16.69
N ASP A 20 34.68 13.08 -15.59
CA ASP A 20 34.45 12.48 -14.27
C ASP A 20 33.46 13.27 -13.37
N GLY A 21 32.62 14.13 -13.95
CA GLY A 21 31.57 14.82 -13.19
C GLY A 21 30.43 13.90 -12.77
N LEU A 22 29.87 14.12 -11.57
CA LEU A 22 28.65 13.46 -11.08
C LEU A 22 27.52 13.56 -12.12
N LYS A 23 26.91 12.42 -12.44
CA LYS A 23 25.80 12.28 -13.38
C LYS A 23 24.48 12.03 -12.64
N ALA A 24 23.38 12.22 -13.35
CA ALA A 24 22.05 11.98 -12.82
C ALA A 24 21.80 10.52 -12.41
N GLU A 25 22.49 9.59 -13.08
CA GLU A 25 22.50 8.15 -12.77
C GLU A 25 23.22 7.83 -11.45
N ASP A 26 24.18 8.66 -11.03
CA ASP A 26 24.97 8.46 -9.80
C ASP A 26 24.21 8.86 -8.52
N VAL A 27 23.03 9.46 -8.65
CA VAL A 27 22.25 9.95 -7.50
C VAL A 27 20.85 9.33 -7.47
N ASN A 28 20.47 8.77 -6.31
CA ASN A 28 19.11 8.29 -6.05
C ASN A 28 18.48 8.98 -4.82
N PRO A 29 18.10 10.26 -4.94
CA PRO A 29 17.52 11.03 -3.85
C PRO A 29 16.14 10.49 -3.48
N ARG A 30 15.95 10.11 -2.21
CA ARG A 30 14.68 9.65 -1.63
C ARG A 30 14.36 10.39 -0.33
N VAL A 31 13.09 10.47 0.02
CA VAL A 31 12.67 11.07 1.29
C VAL A 31 12.89 10.02 2.38
N VAL A 32 13.83 10.28 3.28
CA VAL A 32 14.12 9.38 4.41
C VAL A 32 13.27 9.68 5.64
N PHE A 33 12.76 10.91 5.75
CA PHE A 33 11.92 11.34 6.87
C PHE A 33 11.07 12.56 6.49
N HIS A 34 9.91 12.69 7.12
CA HIS A 34 8.99 13.82 6.97
C HIS A 34 8.54 14.28 8.36
N TYR A 35 8.55 15.59 8.65
CA TYR A 35 8.06 16.13 9.92
C TYR A 35 6.56 16.46 9.85
N GLY A 36 5.81 16.06 10.88
CA GLY A 36 4.36 16.30 10.92
C GLY A 36 3.56 15.44 9.93
N ILE A 37 2.35 15.88 9.59
CA ILE A 37 1.45 15.15 8.69
C ILE A 37 1.82 15.48 7.24
N PRO A 38 2.06 14.47 6.37
CA PRO A 38 2.36 14.70 4.96
C PRO A 38 1.30 15.54 4.25
N SER A 39 1.71 16.36 3.28
CA SER A 39 0.76 17.03 2.41
C SER A 39 0.00 16.00 1.55
N ARG A 40 -1.24 16.30 1.18
CA ARG A 40 -2.06 15.45 0.28
C ARG A 40 -2.29 14.04 0.85
N CYS A 41 -2.44 13.92 2.17
CA CYS A 41 -2.99 12.71 2.79
C CYS A 41 -4.37 12.39 2.24
N SER A 42 -4.67 11.10 2.10
CA SER A 42 -5.91 10.64 1.46
C SER A 42 -6.68 9.59 2.25
N ILE A 43 -6.00 8.62 2.86
CA ILE A 43 -6.64 7.51 3.58
C ILE A 43 -5.96 7.34 4.92
N LEU A 44 -6.72 6.99 5.95
CA LEU A 44 -6.24 6.66 7.28
C LEU A 44 -6.67 5.24 7.65
N ALA A 45 -5.84 4.56 8.44
CA ALA A 45 -6.16 3.30 9.10
C ALA A 45 -5.57 3.31 10.51
N HIS A 46 -6.20 2.63 11.46
CA HIS A 46 -5.76 2.59 12.85
C HIS A 46 -5.74 1.15 13.36
N ASP A 47 -4.63 0.75 13.97
CA ASP A 47 -4.51 -0.49 14.74
C ASP A 47 -4.68 -0.15 16.22
N SER A 48 -5.78 -0.65 16.80
CA SER A 48 -6.11 -0.41 18.20
C SER A 48 -5.22 -1.16 19.19
N THR A 49 -4.71 -2.33 18.80
CA THR A 49 -3.83 -3.16 19.63
C THR A 49 -2.45 -2.54 19.74
N HIS A 50 -1.84 -2.20 18.61
CA HIS A 50 -0.47 -1.65 18.59
C HIS A 50 -0.44 -0.12 18.74
N LYS A 51 -1.61 0.54 18.74
CA LYS A 51 -1.76 2.01 18.79
C LYS A 51 -0.99 2.69 17.67
N ILE A 52 -1.19 2.21 16.45
CA ILE A 52 -0.54 2.71 15.24
C ILE A 52 -1.58 3.36 14.35
N LEU A 53 -1.32 4.59 13.91
CA LEU A 53 -2.06 5.29 12.87
C LEU A 53 -1.26 5.26 11.58
N ALA A 54 -1.82 4.67 10.53
CA ALA A 54 -1.29 4.76 9.18
C ALA A 54 -2.03 5.86 8.40
N ILE A 55 -1.29 6.68 7.67
CA ILE A 55 -1.83 7.72 6.81
C ILE A 55 -1.17 7.62 5.43
N SER A 56 -1.95 7.35 4.39
CA SER A 56 -1.46 7.33 3.02
C SER A 56 -1.55 8.70 2.35
N THR A 57 -0.72 8.91 1.34
CA THR A 57 -0.67 10.13 0.54
C THR A 57 -0.99 9.87 -0.93
N LYS A 58 -1.40 10.92 -1.63
CA LYS A 58 -1.67 10.89 -3.08
C LYS A 58 -0.43 10.61 -3.94
N ASP A 59 0.78 10.60 -3.37
CA ASP A 59 2.00 10.15 -4.06
C ASP A 59 2.38 8.70 -3.72
N GLY A 60 1.51 7.95 -3.03
CA GLY A 60 1.70 6.50 -2.79
C GLY A 60 2.58 6.14 -1.61
N ARG A 61 2.92 7.11 -0.75
CA ARG A 61 3.61 6.83 0.52
C ARG A 61 2.61 6.53 1.62
N ILE A 62 3.06 5.80 2.62
CA ILE A 62 2.27 5.56 3.84
C ILE A 62 3.12 5.95 5.04
N LYS A 63 2.65 6.91 5.82
CA LYS A 63 3.31 7.30 7.06
C LYS A 63 2.63 6.64 8.24
N LEU A 64 3.44 6.00 9.09
CA LEU A 64 2.98 5.43 10.36
C LEU A 64 3.34 6.35 11.52
N PHE A 65 2.41 6.48 12.46
CA PHE A 65 2.58 7.13 13.75
C PHE A 65 2.28 6.11 14.83
N GLY A 66 3.25 5.83 15.70
CA GLY A 66 3.10 4.93 16.84
C GLY A 66 3.30 5.64 18.17
N ASN A 67 3.40 4.85 19.24
CA ASN A 67 3.66 5.35 20.59
C ASN A 67 5.04 6.05 20.69
N GLY A 68 5.18 6.92 21.70
CA GLY A 68 6.47 7.54 22.05
C GLY A 68 7.06 8.42 20.94
N HIS A 69 6.21 9.06 20.14
CA HIS A 69 6.58 9.86 18.95
C HIS A 69 7.25 9.05 17.81
N SER A 70 7.17 7.71 17.85
CA SER A 70 7.70 6.86 16.79
C SER A 70 6.99 7.14 15.46
N GLN A 71 7.77 7.35 14.41
CA GLN A 71 7.28 7.62 13.07
C GLN A 71 8.12 6.87 12.05
N THR A 72 7.47 6.33 11.01
CA THR A 72 8.17 5.75 9.87
C THR A 72 7.41 6.02 8.58
N LEU A 73 8.14 5.97 7.46
CA LEU A 73 7.61 6.20 6.13
C LEU A 73 7.83 4.93 5.31
N LEU A 74 6.72 4.34 4.87
CA LEU A 74 6.71 3.19 3.96
C LEU A 74 6.60 3.73 2.52
N GLU A 75 7.45 3.23 1.64
CA GLU A 75 7.50 3.59 0.23
C GLU A 75 7.56 2.32 -0.61
N SER A 76 6.54 2.10 -1.45
CA SER A 76 6.54 1.04 -2.47
C SER A 76 7.43 1.43 -3.65
N SER A 77 7.90 0.45 -4.42
CA SER A 77 8.56 0.72 -5.70
C SER A 77 7.61 1.41 -6.68
N GLU A 78 6.31 1.12 -6.57
CA GLU A 78 5.26 1.77 -7.34
C GLU A 78 4.61 2.86 -6.50
N SER A 79 4.95 4.11 -6.81
CA SER A 79 4.51 5.30 -6.07
C SER A 79 3.07 5.69 -6.49
N VAL A 80 2.11 4.81 -6.17
CA VAL A 80 0.71 4.91 -6.62
C VAL A 80 -0.22 5.16 -5.43
N PRO A 81 -1.22 6.07 -5.52
CA PRO A 81 -2.13 6.34 -4.41
C PRO A 81 -2.86 5.10 -3.89
N SER A 82 -3.05 5.04 -2.57
CA SER A 82 -3.93 4.05 -1.96
C SER A 82 -5.40 4.25 -2.37
N LYS A 83 -6.08 3.14 -2.62
CA LYS A 83 -7.54 2.98 -2.76
C LYS A 83 -8.17 2.48 -1.45
N PHE A 84 -7.52 1.53 -0.78
CA PHE A 84 -7.90 1.04 0.56
C PHE A 84 -6.68 0.86 1.45
N LEU A 85 -6.87 1.02 2.76
CA LEU A 85 -5.82 0.87 3.77
C LEU A 85 -6.43 0.24 5.02
N GLN A 86 -5.92 -0.90 5.47
CA GLN A 86 -6.49 -1.62 6.62
C GLN A 86 -5.42 -2.43 7.35
N PHE A 87 -5.49 -2.45 8.68
CA PHE A 87 -4.65 -3.33 9.49
C PHE A 87 -5.28 -4.71 9.63
N MET A 88 -4.46 -5.75 9.61
CA MET A 88 -4.80 -7.01 10.26
C MET A 88 -4.44 -6.91 11.73
N GLU A 89 -5.45 -6.62 12.56
CA GLU A 89 -5.28 -6.42 14.01
C GLU A 89 -4.59 -7.64 14.65
N ASN A 90 -3.71 -7.36 15.61
CA ASN A 90 -2.84 -8.33 16.30
C ASN A 90 -1.76 -8.98 15.42
N GLU A 91 -1.81 -8.79 14.10
CA GLU A 91 -0.87 -9.50 13.22
C GLU A 91 0.40 -8.69 12.91
N GLY A 92 0.42 -7.38 13.20
CA GLY A 92 1.54 -6.51 12.83
C GLY A 92 1.63 -6.27 11.31
N ILE A 93 0.51 -6.48 10.60
CA ILE A 93 0.44 -6.40 9.14
C ILE A 93 -0.48 -5.26 8.73
N LEU A 94 -0.01 -4.46 7.77
CA LEU A 94 -0.79 -3.43 7.10
C LEU A 94 -1.05 -3.83 5.65
N LEU A 95 -2.31 -3.80 5.25
CA LEU A 95 -2.76 -4.02 3.89
C LEU A 95 -2.99 -2.66 3.23
N ASN A 96 -2.35 -2.46 2.07
CA ASN A 96 -2.60 -1.32 1.20
C ASN A 96 -3.05 -1.85 -0.16
N ILE A 97 -4.21 -1.41 -0.64
CA ILE A 97 -4.63 -1.66 -2.03
C ILE A 97 -4.54 -0.35 -2.76
N ASN A 98 -3.76 -0.28 -3.83
CA ASN A 98 -3.57 0.94 -4.61
C ASN A 98 -4.67 1.12 -5.68
N VAL A 99 -4.65 2.26 -6.39
CA VAL A 99 -5.65 2.54 -7.43
C VAL A 99 -5.63 1.55 -8.60
N ASP A 100 -4.49 0.88 -8.82
CA ASP A 100 -4.27 -0.13 -9.86
C ASP A 100 -4.64 -1.55 -9.40
N ASN A 101 -5.29 -1.69 -8.23
CA ASN A 101 -5.67 -2.97 -7.62
C ASN A 101 -4.50 -3.89 -7.24
N HIS A 102 -3.30 -3.33 -7.05
CA HIS A 102 -2.21 -4.06 -6.41
C HIS A 102 -2.41 -4.07 -4.90
N ILE A 103 -2.38 -5.27 -4.31
CA ILE A 103 -2.51 -5.51 -2.88
C ILE A 103 -1.11 -5.67 -2.31
N GLU A 104 -0.69 -4.69 -1.55
CA GLU A 104 0.58 -4.66 -0.84
C GLU A 104 0.39 -5.14 0.60
N VAL A 105 1.20 -6.10 1.01
CA VAL A 105 1.24 -6.62 2.37
C VAL A 105 2.51 -6.12 3.04
N TRP A 106 2.35 -5.25 4.03
CA TRP A 106 3.45 -4.62 4.77
C TRP A 106 3.62 -5.25 6.14
N ASP A 107 4.83 -5.72 6.44
CA ASP A 107 5.24 -6.06 7.80
C ASP A 107 5.66 -4.76 8.51
N ILE A 108 4.89 -4.37 9.53
CA ILE A 108 5.08 -3.10 10.23
C ILE A 108 6.29 -3.15 11.16
N ASP A 109 6.55 -4.29 11.79
CA ASP A 109 7.67 -4.46 12.71
C ASP A 109 9.00 -4.42 11.96
N ARG A 110 9.07 -5.09 10.81
CA ARG A 110 10.23 -5.08 9.90
C ARG A 110 10.28 -3.85 8.99
N LYS A 111 9.20 -3.09 8.91
CA LYS A 111 9.05 -1.89 8.06
C LYS A 111 9.33 -2.20 6.59
N PHE A 112 8.79 -3.33 6.11
CA PHE A 112 9.14 -3.89 4.82
C PHE A 112 7.90 -4.35 4.05
N LEU A 113 7.95 -4.18 2.71
CA LEU A 113 6.94 -4.67 1.80
C LEU A 113 7.15 -6.16 1.56
N THR A 114 6.35 -6.98 2.21
CA THR A 114 6.48 -8.44 2.21
C THR A 114 6.11 -9.04 0.85
N CYS A 115 4.96 -8.64 0.29
CA CYS A 115 4.56 -9.06 -1.05
C CYS A 115 3.59 -8.07 -1.70
N VAL A 116 3.49 -8.19 -3.03
CA VAL A 116 2.51 -7.48 -3.86
C VAL A 116 1.73 -8.51 -4.66
N HIS A 117 0.40 -8.46 -4.58
CA HIS A 117 -0.49 -9.33 -5.35
C HIS A 117 -1.32 -8.49 -6.31
N ILE A 118 -1.30 -8.83 -7.60
CA ILE A 118 -2.05 -8.13 -8.65
C ILE A 118 -3.46 -8.73 -8.71
N PHE A 119 -4.45 -7.98 -8.24
CA PHE A 119 -5.85 -8.39 -8.34
C PHE A 119 -6.40 -7.96 -9.70
N LYS A 120 -7.00 -8.89 -10.45
CA LYS A 120 -7.33 -8.66 -11.87
C LYS A 120 -8.58 -7.80 -12.05
N GLU A 121 -9.56 -7.98 -11.17
CA GLU A 121 -10.83 -7.29 -11.19
C GLU A 121 -10.75 -5.94 -10.48
N GLU A 122 -11.70 -5.04 -10.77
CA GLU A 122 -11.75 -3.75 -10.08
C GLU A 122 -12.23 -3.96 -8.63
N VAL A 123 -11.36 -3.70 -7.67
CA VAL A 123 -11.68 -3.82 -6.24
C VAL A 123 -12.57 -2.64 -5.83
N THR A 124 -13.74 -2.97 -5.30
CA THR A 124 -14.74 -1.97 -4.87
C THR A 124 -14.90 -1.91 -3.35
N SER A 125 -14.49 -2.96 -2.63
CA SER A 125 -14.57 -3.02 -1.17
C SER A 125 -13.61 -4.03 -0.59
N ILE A 126 -13.23 -3.82 0.67
CA ILE A 126 -12.47 -4.80 1.46
C ILE A 126 -13.01 -4.92 2.88
N SER A 127 -12.74 -6.08 3.49
CA SER A 127 -12.92 -6.28 4.92
C SER A 127 -11.90 -7.30 5.43
N VAL A 128 -11.27 -7.00 6.55
CA VAL A 128 -10.40 -7.95 7.26
C VAL A 128 -11.21 -8.64 8.34
N SER A 129 -11.10 -9.97 8.43
CA SER A 129 -11.72 -10.73 9.49
C SER A 129 -10.95 -10.55 10.80
N PRO A 130 -11.56 -10.04 11.88
CA PRO A 130 -10.88 -9.74 13.14
C PRO A 130 -10.14 -10.95 13.71
N HIS A 131 -8.92 -10.73 14.23
CA HIS A 131 -8.09 -11.77 14.87
C HIS A 131 -7.83 -13.01 13.99
N THR A 132 -7.85 -12.84 12.67
CA THR A 132 -7.54 -13.90 11.73
C THR A 132 -6.66 -13.37 10.60
N GLU A 133 -6.04 -14.30 9.88
CA GLU A 133 -5.21 -14.06 8.70
C GLU A 133 -6.04 -13.95 7.40
N TYR A 134 -7.36 -13.80 7.51
CA TYR A 134 -8.27 -13.77 6.36
C TYR A 134 -8.80 -12.37 6.06
N MET A 135 -8.97 -12.09 4.78
CA MET A 135 -9.60 -10.88 4.27
C MET A 135 -10.57 -11.21 3.12
N TYR A 136 -11.53 -10.33 2.93
CA TYR A 136 -12.55 -10.39 1.90
C TYR A 136 -12.35 -9.22 0.94
N ILE A 137 -12.41 -9.51 -0.36
CA ILE A 137 -12.25 -8.52 -1.43
C ILE A 137 -13.48 -8.58 -2.32
N GLY A 138 -14.25 -7.50 -2.32
CA GLY A 138 -15.39 -7.32 -3.21
C GLY A 138 -14.96 -6.67 -4.52
N ASP A 139 -15.43 -7.20 -5.64
CA ASP A 139 -15.17 -6.65 -6.98
C ASP A 139 -16.39 -5.93 -7.59
N ASN A 140 -16.18 -5.31 -8.75
CA ASN A 140 -17.22 -4.62 -9.53
C ASN A 140 -18.31 -5.53 -10.09
N ALA A 141 -18.07 -6.84 -10.20
CA ALA A 141 -19.08 -7.83 -10.56
C ALA A 141 -19.91 -8.29 -9.34
N GLY A 142 -19.62 -7.76 -8.15
CA GLY A 142 -20.35 -8.03 -6.91
C GLY A 142 -19.98 -9.36 -6.26
N ASN A 143 -18.89 -9.99 -6.69
CA ASN A 143 -18.41 -11.21 -6.04
C ASN A 143 -17.41 -10.86 -4.95
N ILE A 144 -17.23 -11.78 -4.00
CA ILE A 144 -16.31 -11.62 -2.88
C ILE A 144 -15.29 -12.76 -2.91
N SER A 145 -14.04 -12.43 -3.18
CA SER A 145 -12.90 -13.33 -3.06
C SER A 145 -12.43 -13.39 -1.61
N VAL A 146 -12.07 -14.58 -1.14
CA VAL A 146 -11.45 -14.77 0.18
C VAL A 146 -9.95 -14.92 -0.03
N CYS A 147 -9.18 -14.09 0.66
CA CYS A 147 -7.72 -14.16 0.64
C CYS A 147 -7.19 -14.43 2.04
N LYS A 148 -6.07 -15.12 2.11
CA LYS A 148 -5.33 -15.45 3.33
C LYS A 148 -3.93 -14.86 3.24
N VAL A 149 -3.45 -14.19 4.27
CA VAL A 149 -2.03 -13.84 4.36
C VAL A 149 -1.29 -14.97 5.08
N ASP A 150 -0.51 -15.71 4.31
CA ASP A 150 0.35 -16.77 4.82
C ASP A 150 1.65 -16.17 5.36
N ARG A 151 1.85 -16.31 6.66
CA ARG A 151 3.03 -15.80 7.38
C ARG A 151 4.31 -16.54 7.03
N GLU A 152 4.24 -17.86 6.84
CA GLU A 152 5.43 -18.67 6.57
C GLU A 152 5.97 -18.36 5.18
N SER A 153 5.08 -18.35 4.19
CA SER A 153 5.47 -18.05 2.81
C SER A 153 5.52 -16.56 2.49
N CYS A 154 5.09 -15.69 3.42
CA CYS A 154 5.08 -14.24 3.26
C CYS A 154 4.29 -13.80 2.02
N LYS A 155 3.13 -14.44 1.79
CA LYS A 155 2.34 -14.26 0.57
C LYS A 155 0.86 -14.08 0.87
N LEU A 156 0.20 -13.33 0.00
CA LEU A 156 -1.25 -13.33 -0.11
C LEU A 156 -1.69 -14.49 -1.01
N VAL A 157 -2.45 -15.42 -0.45
CA VAL A 157 -3.01 -16.58 -1.15
C VAL A 157 -4.50 -16.37 -1.31
N GLN A 158 -4.99 -16.38 -2.55
CA GLN A 158 -6.43 -16.41 -2.81
C GLN A 158 -6.95 -17.83 -2.57
N MET A 159 -8.00 -17.96 -1.76
CA MET A 159 -8.65 -19.24 -1.49
C MET A 159 -9.49 -19.68 -2.69
N GLU A 160 -9.69 -20.99 -2.85
CA GLU A 160 -10.53 -21.54 -3.92
C GLU A 160 -12.01 -21.15 -3.75
N TYR A 161 -12.44 -20.95 -2.50
CA TYR A 161 -13.78 -20.51 -2.19
C TYR A 161 -13.97 -19.01 -2.45
N ARG A 162 -15.05 -18.68 -3.17
CA ARG A 162 -15.53 -17.33 -3.45
C ARG A 162 -17.03 -17.26 -3.14
N ILE A 163 -17.50 -16.12 -2.64
CA ILE A 163 -18.93 -15.85 -2.49
C ILE A 163 -19.40 -15.13 -3.76
N PRO A 164 -20.13 -15.80 -4.67
CA PRO A 164 -20.59 -15.15 -5.89
C PRO A 164 -21.69 -14.13 -5.56
N PHE A 165 -21.85 -13.14 -6.43
CA PHE A 165 -22.93 -12.15 -6.31
C PHE A 165 -24.31 -12.80 -6.14
N SER A 166 -24.58 -13.90 -6.84
CA SER A 166 -25.84 -14.65 -6.75
C SER A 166 -26.14 -15.20 -5.36
N ALA A 167 -25.11 -15.51 -4.56
CA ALA A 167 -25.25 -15.99 -3.20
C ALA A 167 -25.49 -14.85 -2.21
N SER A 168 -25.01 -13.63 -2.49
CA SER A 168 -25.09 -12.47 -1.59
C SER A 168 -26.28 -11.54 -1.89
N HIS A 169 -26.80 -11.51 -3.12
CA HIS A 169 -27.80 -10.54 -3.55
C HIS A 169 -29.26 -10.93 -3.22
N GLY A 170 -29.50 -12.12 -2.67
CA GLY A 170 -30.84 -12.64 -2.38
C GLY A 170 -31.66 -12.95 -3.64
N LYS A 171 -32.60 -13.91 -3.55
CA LYS A 171 -33.54 -14.14 -4.66
C LYS A 171 -34.58 -13.02 -4.66
N ARG A 172 -34.67 -12.24 -5.75
CA ARG A 172 -35.86 -11.42 -6.02
C ARG A 172 -37.00 -12.37 -6.34
N THR A 173 -37.79 -12.75 -5.35
CA THR A 173 -39.13 -13.28 -5.59
C THR A 173 -39.94 -12.15 -6.18
N PHE A 174 -40.09 -12.15 -7.51
CA PHE A 174 -41.14 -11.39 -8.16
C PHE A 174 -42.47 -11.94 -7.63
N LEU A 175 -43.15 -11.17 -6.79
CA LEU A 175 -44.56 -11.41 -6.50
C LEU A 175 -45.29 -11.17 -7.82
N SER A 176 -45.93 -12.24 -8.31
CA SER A 176 -46.70 -12.31 -9.56
C SER A 176 -47.85 -11.32 -9.60
#